data_AF-A0A9D6DPZ6-F1
#
_entry.id   AF-A0A9D6DPZ6-F1
#
_cell.length_a   1.000
_cell.length_b   1.000
_cell.length_c   1.000
_cell.angle_alpha   90.00
_cell.angle_beta   90.00
_cell.angle_gamma   90.00
#
_symmetry.space_group_name_H-M   'P 1'
#
loop_
_entity.id
_entity.type
_entity.pdbx_description
1 polymer ?
#
loop_
_entity_poly.entity_id
_entity_poly.type
_entity_poly.pdbx_seq_one_letter_code
_entity_poly.pdbx_strand_id
1 'polypeptide(L)'
;MIKFTRSDIGAAVIIISALGLAVFSVRGDAVTTDESPHITAGYSYLTQKDMRFNPEHPPLIKDLAALPLLFQKINLDTEHYSWKNDVNGQWAAGS
;
A
#
# COMPACT_ATOMS: atom_id res chain seq x y z
N MET A 1 -0.72 22.77 -29.46
CA MET A 1 0.52 21.98 -29.63
C MET A 1 1.38 22.20 -28.40
N ILE A 2 1.53 21.18 -27.55
CA ILE A 2 2.39 21.26 -26.35
C ILE A 2 3.85 21.27 -26.83
N LYS A 3 4.63 22.27 -26.43
CA LYS A 3 6.06 22.38 -26.76
C LYS A 3 6.86 22.16 -25.48
N PHE A 4 7.68 21.11 -25.46
CA PHE A 4 8.61 20.88 -24.35
C PHE A 4 9.87 21.72 -24.54
N THR A 5 10.26 22.39 -23.47
CA THR A 5 11.46 23.20 -23.36
C THR A 5 12.59 22.40 -22.72
N ARG A 6 13.82 22.96 -22.75
CA ARG A 6 14.98 22.33 -22.11
C ARG A 6 14.80 22.17 -20.60
N SER A 7 14.10 23.12 -19.95
CA SER A 7 13.76 23.02 -18.53
C SER A 7 12.76 21.90 -18.26
N ASP A 8 11.80 21.67 -19.15
CA ASP A 8 10.84 20.57 -18.98
C ASP A 8 11.54 19.21 -19.06
N ILE A 9 12.51 19.05 -19.97
CA ILE A 9 13.35 17.86 -20.06
C ILE A 9 14.18 17.70 -18.78
N GLY A 10 14.82 18.78 -18.31
CA GLY A 10 15.58 18.76 -17.06
C GLY A 10 14.73 18.35 -15.85
N ALA A 11 13.53 18.90 -15.73
CA ALA A 11 12.58 18.55 -14.67
C ALA A 11 12.14 17.08 -14.75
N ALA A 12 11.83 16.58 -15.96
CA ALA A 12 11.46 15.19 -16.16
C ALA A 12 12.59 14.23 -15.74
N VAL A 13 13.85 14.55 -16.10
CA VAL A 13 15.02 13.75 -15.68
C VAL A 13 15.15 13.73 -14.16
N ILE A 14 14.98 14.87 -13.49
CA ILE A 14 15.05 14.94 -12.02
C ILE A 14 13.94 14.09 -11.38
N ILE A 15 12.70 14.24 -11.85
CA ILE A 15 11.54 13.51 -11.31
C ILE A 15 11.72 12.00 -11.50
N ILE A 16 12.10 11.56 -12.71
CA ILE A 16 12.30 10.13 -12.99
C ILE A 16 13.45 9.57 -12.15
N SER A 17 14.55 10.33 -11.99
CA SER A 17 15.67 9.91 -11.16
C SER A 17 15.27 9.79 -9.68
N ALA A 18 14.53 10.77 -9.16
CA ALA A 18 14.03 10.76 -7.78
C ALA A 18 13.06 9.60 -7.52
N LEU A 19 12.14 9.33 -8.45
CA LEU A 19 11.23 8.19 -8.38
C LEU A 19 12.00 6.86 -8.41
N GLY A 20 12.99 6.73 -9.30
CA GLY A 20 13.86 5.56 -9.36
C GLY A 20 14.58 5.34 -8.04
N LEU A 21 15.24 6.37 -7.51
CA LEU A 21 15.92 6.30 -6.21
C LEU A 21 14.96 5.91 -5.09
N ALA A 22 13.77 6.49 -5.01
CA ALA A 22 12.77 6.13 -4.00
C ALA A 22 12.38 4.65 -4.06
N VAL A 23 12.08 4.12 -5.26
CA VAL A 23 11.67 2.71 -5.44
C VAL A 23 12.83 1.74 -5.16
N PHE A 24 14.05 2.07 -5.57
CA PHE A 24 15.19 1.17 -5.35
C PHE A 24 15.77 1.27 -3.94
N SER A 25 15.59 2.40 -3.25
CA SER A 25 16.07 2.58 -1.88
C SER A 25 15.38 1.63 -0.90
N VAL A 26 14.07 1.37 -1.08
CA VAL A 26 13.29 0.52 -0.15
C VAL A 26 13.61 -0.97 -0.26
N ARG A 27 14.45 -1.40 -1.22
CA ARG A 27 14.64 -2.82 -1.61
C ARG A 27 15.41 -3.69 -0.59
N GLY A 28 15.74 -3.14 0.58
CA GLY A 28 16.33 -3.86 1.71
C GLY A 28 15.82 -3.38 3.06
N ASP A 29 14.78 -2.53 3.08
CA ASP A 29 14.20 -2.01 4.30
C ASP A 29 13.30 -3.07 4.95
N ALA A 30 13.25 -3.06 6.27
CA ALA A 30 12.31 -3.87 7.03
C ALA A 30 10.95 -3.18 7.07
N VAL A 31 9.89 -3.99 7.21
CA VAL A 31 8.52 -3.50 7.33
C VAL A 31 8.39 -2.59 8.56
N THR A 32 7.78 -1.42 8.37
CA THR A 32 7.47 -0.50 9.47
C THR A 32 6.13 -0.84 10.14
N THR A 33 5.95 -0.39 11.39
CA THR A 33 4.78 -0.76 12.22
C THR A 33 3.44 -0.44 11.55
N ASP A 34 3.35 0.67 10.81
CA ASP A 34 2.11 1.11 10.16
C ASP A 34 1.88 0.46 8.78
N GLU A 35 2.88 -0.20 8.18
CA GLU A 35 2.72 -0.83 6.86
C GLU A 35 1.79 -2.03 6.90
N SER A 36 2.00 -2.97 7.83
CA SER A 36 1.15 -4.17 7.96
C SER A 36 -0.34 -3.84 8.13
N PRO A 37 -0.76 -3.01 9.09
CA PRO A 37 -2.17 -2.71 9.30
C PRO A 37 -2.81 -1.95 8.12
N HIS A 38 -2.10 -0.99 7.50
CA HIS A 38 -2.67 -0.21 6.40
C HIS A 38 -2.75 -1.01 5.09
N ILE A 39 -1.71 -1.79 4.76
CA ILE A 39 -1.69 -2.63 3.56
C ILE A 39 -2.71 -3.76 3.68
N THR A 40 -2.77 -4.43 4.84
CA THR A 40 -3.73 -5.53 5.07
C THR A 40 -5.17 -5.02 5.04
N ALA A 41 -5.45 -3.84 5.61
CA ALA A 41 -6.75 -3.20 5.50
C ALA A 41 -7.11 -2.91 4.05
N GLY A 42 -6.25 -2.22 3.29
CA GLY A 42 -6.52 -1.94 1.86
C GLY A 42 -6.76 -3.22 1.06
N TYR A 43 -5.99 -4.27 1.32
CA TYR A 43 -6.17 -5.56 0.64
C TYR A 43 -7.51 -6.21 1.01
N SER A 44 -7.91 -6.20 2.29
CA SER A 44 -9.20 -6.75 2.73
C SER A 44 -10.39 -5.96 2.18
N TYR A 45 -10.26 -4.63 2.05
CA TYR A 45 -11.30 -3.78 1.47
C TYR A 45 -11.53 -4.13 0.00
N LEU A 46 -10.43 -4.29 -0.76
CA LEU A 46 -10.49 -4.59 -2.19
C LEU A 46 -10.98 -6.01 -2.48
N THR A 47 -10.51 -7.01 -1.72
CA THR A 47 -10.78 -8.44 -1.97
C THR A 47 -12.02 -8.97 -1.25
N GLN A 48 -12.14 -8.71 0.05
CA GLN A 48 -13.22 -9.25 0.89
C GLN A 48 -14.42 -8.29 0.99
N LYS A 49 -14.28 -7.05 0.51
CA LYS A 49 -15.29 -5.98 0.66
C LYS A 49 -15.64 -5.72 2.13
N ASP A 50 -14.65 -5.90 3.00
CA ASP A 50 -14.82 -5.78 4.45
C ASP A 50 -13.89 -4.70 5.01
N MET A 51 -14.48 -3.65 5.57
CA MET A 51 -13.78 -2.45 6.04
C MET A 51 -13.49 -2.44 7.55
N ARG A 52 -13.53 -3.60 8.21
CA ARG A 52 -13.35 -3.69 9.68
C ARG A 52 -11.95 -3.33 10.18
N PHE A 53 -10.92 -3.57 9.38
CA PHE A 53 -9.55 -3.29 9.80
C PHE A 53 -9.23 -1.82 9.58
N ASN A 54 -8.58 -1.19 10.56
CA ASN A 54 -8.12 0.19 10.46
C ASN A 54 -9.23 1.18 10.01
N PRO A 55 -10.42 1.27 10.64
CA PRO A 55 -11.48 2.17 10.17
C PRO A 55 -11.20 3.66 10.45
N GLU A 56 -10.14 3.99 11.22
CA GLU A 56 -9.80 5.36 11.65
C GLU A 56 -9.45 6.34 10.52
N HIS A 57 -9.02 5.83 9.35
CA HIS A 57 -8.63 6.65 8.21
C HIS A 57 -9.42 6.30 6.95
N PRO A 58 -9.73 7.27 6.07
CA PRO A 58 -10.42 7.00 4.80
C PRO A 58 -9.71 5.95 3.92
N PRO A 59 -10.46 5.16 3.14
CA PRO A 59 -9.92 3.97 2.45
C PRO A 59 -9.03 4.29 1.25
N LEU A 60 -9.17 5.47 0.64
CA LEU A 60 -8.58 5.78 -0.68
C LEU A 60 -7.09 5.45 -0.79
N ILE A 61 -6.29 5.86 0.21
CA ILE A 61 -4.84 5.65 0.16
C ILE A 61 -4.46 4.19 0.44
N LYS A 62 -5.24 3.49 1.27
CA LYS A 62 -5.04 2.08 1.61
C LYS A 62 -5.34 1.20 0.40
N ASP A 63 -6.46 1.47 -0.26
CA ASP A 63 -6.84 0.80 -1.50
C ASP A 63 -5.77 1.02 -2.56
N LEU A 64 -5.33 2.28 -2.76
CA LEU A 64 -4.28 2.60 -3.73
C LEU A 64 -2.97 1.85 -3.44
N ALA A 65 -2.56 1.79 -2.17
CA ALA A 65 -1.37 1.06 -1.74
C ALA A 65 -1.49 -0.47 -1.95
N ALA A 66 -2.70 -1.02 -1.82
CA ALA A 66 -2.96 -2.45 -2.00
C ALA A 66 -3.27 -2.86 -3.45
N LEU A 67 -3.54 -1.93 -4.38
CA LEU A 67 -3.83 -2.27 -5.80
C LEU A 67 -2.78 -3.17 -6.45
N PRO A 68 -1.46 -2.94 -6.30
CA PRO A 68 -0.45 -3.81 -6.93
C PRO A 68 -0.50 -5.26 -6.40
N LEU A 69 -1.01 -5.45 -5.17
CA LEU A 69 -1.12 -6.76 -4.54
C LEU A 69 -2.24 -7.61 -5.15
N LEU A 70 -3.21 -7.00 -5.83
CA LEU A 70 -4.28 -7.73 -6.54
C LEU A 70 -3.74 -8.61 -7.68
N PHE A 71 -2.55 -8.29 -8.20
CA PHE A 71 -1.87 -9.08 -9.23
C PHE A 71 -1.01 -10.21 -8.65
N GLN A 72 -0.95 -10.32 -7.32
CA GLN A 72 -0.21 -11.36 -6.61
C GLN A 72 -1.19 -12.39 -6.03
N LYS A 73 -0.76 -13.65 -5.96
CA LYS A 73 -1.53 -14.72 -5.31
C LYS A 73 -1.29 -14.70 -3.81
N ILE A 74 -1.84 -13.69 -3.14
CA ILE A 74 -1.76 -13.54 -1.68
C ILE A 74 -2.99 -14.20 -1.06
N ASN A 75 -2.77 -15.02 -0.03
CA ASN A 75 -3.86 -15.57 0.76
C ASN A 75 -4.04 -14.71 2.01
N LEU A 76 -5.19 -14.05 2.14
CA LEU A 76 -5.56 -13.34 3.36
C LEU A 76 -6.14 -14.35 4.35
N ASP A 77 -5.45 -14.59 5.46
CA ASP A 77 -5.91 -15.55 6.47
C ASP A 77 -7.10 -15.01 7.27
N THR A 78 -8.31 -15.27 6.77
CA THR A 78 -9.57 -14.93 7.45
C THR A 78 -9.88 -15.84 8.63
N GLU A 79 -9.09 -16.89 8.85
CA GLU A 79 -9.25 -17.78 10.00
C GLU A 79 -8.43 -17.31 11.20
N HIS A 80 -7.51 -16.36 10.99
CA HIS A 80 -6.68 -15.77 12.04
C HIS A 80 -7.51 -15.06 13.12
N TYR A 81 -7.02 -15.08 14.37
CA TYR A 81 -7.69 -14.47 15.53
C TYR A 81 -8.04 -12.99 15.29
N SER A 82 -7.12 -12.24 14.66
CA SER A 82 -7.33 -10.82 14.34
C SER A 82 -8.52 -10.58 13.43
N TRP A 83 -8.87 -11.53 12.56
CA TRP A 83 -10.03 -11.42 11.68
C TRP A 83 -11.35 -11.75 12.38
N LYS A 84 -11.34 -12.79 13.20
CA LYS A 84 -12.57 -13.38 13.78
C LYS A 84 -13.01 -12.77 15.09
N ASN A 85 -12.07 -12.42 15.95
CA ASN A 85 -12.34 -12.19 17.37
C ASN A 85 -11.88 -10.81 17.85
N ASP A 86 -11.05 -10.11 17.08
CA ASP A 86 -10.47 -8.83 17.49
C ASP A 86 -11.05 -7.67 16.68
N VAL A 87 -11.84 -6.84 17.36
CA VAL A 87 -12.35 -5.61 16.77
C VAL A 87 -11.19 -4.62 16.68
N ASN A 88 -10.80 -4.26 15.45
CA ASN A 88 -9.58 -3.50 15.15
C ASN A 88 -8.28 -4.29 15.40
N GLY A 89 -8.28 -5.60 15.14
CA GLY A 89 -7.08 -6.45 15.19
C GLY A 89 -6.02 -6.18 14.12
N GLN A 90 -5.99 -4.99 13.50
CA GLN A 90 -5.10 -4.69 12.37
C GLN A 90 -3.60 -4.84 12.70
N TRP A 91 -3.20 -4.66 13.96
CA TRP A 91 -1.79 -4.76 14.38
C TRP A 91 -1.25 -6.19 14.37
N ALA A 92 -2.14 -7.18 14.40
CA ALA A 92 -1.82 -8.60 14.28
C ALA A 92 -2.30 -9.19 12.94
N ALA A 93 -2.72 -8.34 12.00
CA ALA A 93 -3.13 -8.75 10.67
C ALA A 93 -1.97 -8.54 9.68
N GLY A 94 -1.71 -9.54 8.83
CA GLY A 94 -0.63 -9.50 7.83
C GLY A 94 0.77 -9.85 8.36
N SER A 95 0.88 -10.29 9.62
CA SER A 95 2.10 -10.82 10.25
C SER A 95 2.28 -12.31 10.05
#